data_AF-A0A146M9G9-F1
#
_entry.id   AF-A0A146M9G9-F1
#
_cell.length_a   1.000
_cell.length_b   1.000
_cell.length_c   1.000
_cell.angle_alpha   90.00
_cell.angle_beta   90.00
_cell.angle_gamma   90.00
#
_symmetry.space_group_name_H-M   'P 1'
#
loop_
_entity.id
_entity.type
_entity.pdbx_description
1 polymer ?
#
loop_
_entity_poly.entity_id
_entity_poly.type
_entity_poly.pdbx_seq_one_letter_code
_entity_poly.pdbx_strand_id
1 'polypeptide(L)'
;LKKVLIVTAPLWFKAPFKILRLFVREKLRERVYTVSTAQLSSHIPRDSLPTQLGGNHKLDHEAWLLRCYQSMTTRPESPQPQYDGKTPSPQKRLGTTEDLKISASTNNINVDSWEEANLNPPSS
;
A
#
# COMPACT_ATOMS: atom_id res chain seq x y z
N LEU A 1 -1.42 12.21 -9.01
CA LEU A 1 -1.54 12.74 -7.63
C LEU A 1 -1.85 14.25 -7.67
N LYS A 2 -3.05 14.68 -7.24
CA LYS A 2 -3.50 16.08 -7.37
C LYS A 2 -3.08 16.96 -6.18
N LYS A 3 -3.06 16.41 -4.96
CA LYS A 3 -2.73 17.13 -3.72
C LYS A 3 -2.13 16.16 -2.70
N VAL A 4 -1.14 16.60 -1.95
CA VAL A 4 -0.51 15.85 -0.85
C VAL A 4 -0.50 16.73 0.37
N LEU A 5 -1.04 16.22 1.47
CA LEU A 5 -1.09 16.94 2.75
C LEU A 5 -0.23 16.18 3.76
N ILE A 6 0.69 16.90 4.38
CA ILE A 6 1.49 16.42 5.50
C ILE A 6 0.85 17.00 6.75
N VAL A 7 0.19 16.14 7.51
CA VAL A 7 -0.52 16.50 8.74
C VAL A 7 0.41 16.26 9.92
N THR A 8 0.33 17.15 10.94
CA THR A 8 1.12 17.01 12.19
C THR A 8 2.63 16.84 11.95
N ALA A 9 3.18 17.58 10.99
CA ALA A 9 4.61 17.52 10.70
C ALA A 9 5.43 17.94 11.95
N PRO A 10 6.40 17.13 12.40
CA PRO A 10 7.28 17.51 13.50
C PRO A 10 8.04 18.81 13.22
N LEU A 11 8.48 19.53 14.26
CA LEU A 11 9.21 20.80 14.08
C LEU A 11 10.46 20.64 13.23
N TRP A 12 11.17 19.52 13.41
CA TRP A 12 12.36 19.17 12.64
C TRP A 12 12.06 18.82 11.18
N PHE A 13 10.80 18.58 10.78
CA PHE A 13 10.44 18.23 9.40
C PHE A 13 10.61 19.42 8.44
N LYS A 14 10.54 20.66 8.95
CA LYS A 14 10.60 21.86 8.10
C LYS A 14 11.93 22.04 7.37
N ALA A 15 13.07 21.74 8.00
CA ALA A 15 14.38 21.92 7.40
C ALA A 15 14.69 20.86 6.32
N PRO A 16 14.56 19.55 6.62
CA PRO A 16 14.66 18.48 5.63
C PRO A 16 13.70 18.66 4.46
N PHE A 17 12.47 19.12 4.71
CA PHE A 17 11.49 19.36 3.64
C PHE A 17 11.90 20.49 2.70
N LYS A 18 12.53 21.57 3.20
CA LYS A 18 13.08 22.64 2.35
C LYS A 18 14.20 22.13 1.45
N ILE A 19 15.05 21.25 1.95
CA ILE A 19 16.16 20.65 1.20
C ILE A 19 15.64 19.64 0.17
N LEU A 20 14.67 18.80 0.55
CA LEU A 20 14.00 17.86 -0.35
C LEU A 20 13.38 18.57 -1.56
N ARG A 21 12.82 19.78 -1.39
CA ARG A 21 12.26 20.58 -2.51
C ARG A 21 13.26 20.94 -3.61
N LEU A 22 14.57 20.83 -3.37
CA LEU A 22 15.63 21.03 -4.36
C LEU A 22 15.80 19.79 -5.26
N PHE A 23 15.56 18.59 -4.72
CA PHE A 23 15.71 17.32 -5.44
C PHE A 23 14.40 16.83 -6.06
N VAL A 24 13.28 17.39 -5.61
CA VAL A 24 11.93 17.02 -6.05
C VAL A 24 11.50 17.89 -7.24
N ARG A 25 10.96 17.25 -8.29
CA ARG A 25 10.41 17.93 -9.47
C ARG A 25 9.41 19.02 -9.07
N GLU A 26 9.49 20.17 -9.74
CA GLU A 26 8.68 21.37 -9.48
C GLU A 26 7.18 21.08 -9.34
N LYS A 27 6.64 20.26 -10.25
CA LYS A 27 5.22 19.86 -10.23
C LYS A 27 4.79 18.99 -9.04
N LEU A 28 5.72 18.28 -8.40
CA LEU A 28 5.41 17.53 -7.18
C LEU A 28 5.45 18.46 -5.96
N ARG A 29 6.50 19.29 -5.83
CA ARG A 29 6.65 20.19 -4.68
C ARG A 29 5.52 21.22 -4.57
N GLU A 30 4.97 21.67 -5.69
CA GLU A 30 3.80 22.57 -5.73
C GLU A 30 2.54 21.94 -5.11
N ARG A 31 2.46 20.61 -5.11
CA ARG A 31 1.28 19.86 -4.66
C ARG A 31 1.37 19.40 -3.21
N VAL A 32 2.51 19.58 -2.54
CA VAL A 32 2.75 19.14 -1.16
C VAL A 32 2.62 20.31 -0.19
N TYR A 33 1.69 20.17 0.75
CA TYR A 33 1.37 21.18 1.77
C TYR A 33 1.54 20.59 3.16
N THR A 34 2.06 21.39 4.08
CA THR A 34 2.06 21.07 5.51
C THR A 34 0.87 21.77 6.15
N VAL A 35 0.01 21.02 6.83
CA VAL A 35 -1.21 21.54 7.46
C VAL A 35 -1.34 21.01 8.89
N SER A 36 -1.96 21.78 9.77
CA SER A 36 -2.36 21.28 11.09
C SER A 36 -3.65 20.46 11.01
N THR A 37 -3.96 19.71 12.07
CA THR A 37 -5.23 18.98 12.19
C THR A 37 -6.44 19.90 12.03
N ALA A 38 -6.39 21.10 12.65
CA ALA A 38 -7.44 22.10 12.53
C ALA A 38 -7.66 22.61 11.09
N GLN A 39 -6.59 22.70 10.29
CA GLN A 39 -6.67 23.14 8.91
C GLN A 39 -7.18 22.05 7.96
N LEU A 40 -7.14 20.78 8.36
CA LEU A 40 -7.46 19.65 7.48
C LEU A 40 -8.92 19.66 6.99
N SER A 41 -9.85 20.12 7.81
CA SER A 41 -11.29 20.22 7.49
C SER A 41 -11.59 21.20 6.34
N SER A 42 -10.73 22.18 6.10
CA SER A 42 -10.85 23.09 4.95
C SER A 42 -10.35 22.48 3.63
N HIS A 43 -9.64 21.35 3.69
CA HIS A 43 -9.12 20.64 2.53
C HIS A 43 -9.91 19.37 2.21
N ILE A 44 -10.50 18.73 3.22
CA ILE A 44 -11.20 17.44 3.14
C ILE A 44 -12.45 17.51 4.02
N PRO A 45 -13.64 17.09 3.54
CA PRO A 45 -14.85 17.04 4.36
C PRO A 45 -14.65 16.23 5.65
N ARG A 46 -15.22 16.69 6.77
CA ARG A 46 -15.06 16.06 8.08
C ARG A 46 -15.61 14.64 8.14
N ASP A 47 -16.65 14.34 7.36
CA ASP A 47 -17.26 13.01 7.30
C ASP A 47 -16.38 11.98 6.58
N SER A 48 -15.37 12.43 5.83
CA SER A 48 -14.37 11.57 5.20
C SER A 48 -13.10 11.43 6.04
N LEU A 49 -12.99 12.18 7.14
CA LEU A 49 -11.81 12.18 8.00
C LEU A 49 -12.05 11.31 9.24
N PRO A 50 -11.04 10.52 9.67
CA PRO A 50 -11.10 9.81 10.94
C PRO A 50 -11.23 10.78 12.12
N THR A 51 -11.84 10.30 13.21
CA THR A 51 -11.99 11.05 14.46
C THR A 51 -10.65 11.55 15.03
N GLN A 52 -9.59 10.75 14.93
CA GLN A 52 -8.23 11.12 15.36
C GLN A 52 -7.66 12.33 14.61
N LEU A 53 -8.16 12.62 13.39
CA LEU A 53 -7.77 13.78 12.58
C LEU A 53 -8.81 14.91 12.66
N GLY A 54 -9.75 14.85 13.61
CA GLY A 54 -10.78 15.88 13.81
C GLY A 54 -11.99 15.75 12.90
N GLY A 55 -12.24 14.57 12.34
CA GLY A 55 -13.43 14.25 11.55
C GLY A 55 -14.47 13.39 12.30
N ASN A 56 -15.43 12.85 11.56
CA ASN A 56 -16.56 12.08 12.09
C ASN A 56 -16.53 10.61 11.64
N HIS A 57 -15.61 10.25 10.75
CA HIS A 57 -15.55 8.92 10.16
C HIS A 57 -15.01 7.90 11.17
N LYS A 58 -15.77 6.84 11.42
CA LYS A 58 -15.31 5.67 12.18
C LYS A 58 -14.66 4.69 11.21
N LEU A 59 -13.39 4.35 11.45
CA LEU A 59 -12.67 3.37 10.64
C LEU A 59 -12.99 1.96 11.13
N ASP A 60 -13.51 1.13 10.23
CA ASP A 60 -13.63 -0.31 10.41
C ASP A 60 -12.72 -0.99 9.38
N HIS A 61 -11.54 -1.41 9.86
CA HIS A 61 -10.51 -2.00 9.02
C HIS A 61 -10.91 -3.39 8.51
N GLU A 62 -11.56 -4.19 9.35
CA GLU A 62 -11.97 -5.56 9.02
C GLU A 62 -13.03 -5.54 7.92
N ALA A 63 -14.06 -4.70 8.06
CA ALA A 63 -15.09 -4.56 7.04
C ALA A 63 -14.50 -4.07 5.71
N TRP A 64 -13.53 -3.13 5.74
CA TRP A 64 -12.85 -2.65 4.55
C TRP A 64 -12.02 -3.75 3.87
N LEU A 65 -11.24 -4.51 4.62
CA LEU A 65 -10.43 -5.62 4.10
C LEU A 65 -11.33 -6.71 3.48
N LEU A 66 -12.42 -7.08 4.16
CA LEU A 66 -13.40 -8.03 3.63
C LEU A 66 -13.99 -7.55 2.31
N ARG A 67 -14.33 -6.26 2.21
CA ARG A 67 -14.82 -5.65 0.97
C ARG A 67 -13.76 -5.67 -0.14
N CYS A 68 -12.51 -5.37 0.18
CA CYS A 68 -11.40 -5.47 -0.77
C CYS A 68 -11.26 -6.90 -1.30
N TYR A 69 -11.26 -7.89 -0.42
CA TYR A 69 -11.21 -9.32 -0.78
C TYR A 69 -12.37 -9.69 -1.72
N GLN A 70 -13.60 -9.34 -1.37
CA GLN A 70 -14.78 -9.60 -2.20
C GLN A 70 -14.69 -8.93 -3.58
N SER A 71 -14.20 -7.69 -3.65
CA SER A 71 -14.05 -6.95 -4.92
C SER A 71 -13.00 -7.53 -5.86
N MET A 72 -12.01 -8.26 -5.33
CA MET A 72 -10.99 -8.95 -6.12
C MET A 72 -11.47 -10.31 -6.63
N THR A 73 -12.43 -10.94 -5.93
CA THR A 73 -12.95 -12.27 -6.26
C THR A 73 -14.23 -12.23 -7.10
N THR A 74 -15.00 -11.15 -7.06
CA THR A 74 -16.13 -10.90 -7.99
C THR A 74 -15.64 -10.24 -9.29
N ARG A 75 -14.88 -10.99 -10.09
CA ARG A 75 -14.96 -10.80 -11.55
C ARG A 75 -16.29 -11.41 -11.97
N PRO A 76 -17.24 -10.66 -12.59
CA PRO A 76 -18.32 -11.33 -13.29
C PRO A 76 -17.65 -12.25 -14.30
N GLU A 77 -17.97 -13.55 -14.23
CA GLU A 77 -17.68 -14.47 -15.30
C GLU A 77 -18.25 -13.83 -16.56
N SER A 78 -17.38 -13.23 -17.39
CA SER A 78 -17.74 -12.86 -18.74
C SER A 78 -18.29 -14.14 -19.37
N PRO A 79 -19.52 -14.15 -19.91
CA PRO A 79 -20.12 -15.34 -20.48
C PRO A 79 -19.07 -16.00 -21.37
N GLN A 80 -18.65 -17.20 -21.00
CA GLN A 80 -17.70 -17.95 -21.84
C GLN A 80 -18.29 -17.96 -23.25
N PRO A 81 -17.56 -17.50 -24.28
CA PRO A 81 -18.03 -17.69 -25.64
C PRO A 81 -18.17 -19.19 -25.83
N GLN A 82 -19.41 -19.64 -26.01
CA GLN A 82 -19.73 -21.03 -26.33
C GLN A 82 -18.92 -21.39 -27.58
N TYR A 83 -17.86 -22.17 -27.40
CA TYR A 83 -17.05 -22.66 -28.51
C TYR A 83 -17.82 -23.80 -29.18
N ASP A 84 -18.59 -23.46 -30.22
CA ASP A 84 -19.33 -24.41 -31.06
C ASP A 84 -18.41 -25.23 -31.99
N GLY A 85 -17.29 -25.76 -31.48
CA GLY A 85 -16.47 -26.81 -32.09
C GLY A 85 -16.01 -26.66 -33.56
N LYS A 86 -16.25 -25.53 -34.22
CA LYS A 86 -16.09 -25.37 -35.68
C LYS A 86 -15.00 -24.38 -36.10
N THR A 87 -14.31 -23.74 -35.16
CA THR A 87 -13.20 -22.82 -35.45
C THR A 87 -11.87 -23.37 -34.94
N PRO A 88 -10.80 -23.38 -35.76
CA PRO A 88 -9.50 -23.89 -35.34
C PRO A 88 -8.83 -22.97 -34.34
N SER A 89 -8.30 -23.57 -33.26
CA SER A 89 -7.57 -22.89 -32.18
C SER A 89 -6.29 -22.19 -32.67
N PRO A 90 -5.99 -20.97 -32.22
CA PRO A 90 -4.71 -20.32 -32.49
C PRO A 90 -3.64 -20.85 -31.52
N GLN A 91 -3.05 -22.00 -31.82
CA GLN A 91 -1.82 -22.46 -31.17
C GLN A 91 -0.70 -22.61 -32.21
N LYS A 92 0.15 -21.59 -32.31
CA LYS A 92 1.56 -21.75 -32.69
C LYS A 92 2.35 -20.50 -32.35
N ARG A 93 3.13 -20.54 -31.27
CA ARG A 93 4.54 -20.10 -31.30
C ARG A 93 5.34 -20.93 -30.31
N LEU A 94 6.13 -21.82 -30.89
CA LEU A 94 7.20 -22.62 -30.32
C LEU A 94 8.38 -21.68 -30.00
N GLY A 95 8.90 -21.76 -28.78
CA GLY A 95 10.14 -21.10 -28.34
C GLY A 95 10.86 -22.05 -27.37
N THR A 96 12.09 -22.37 -27.73
CA THR A 96 12.91 -23.52 -27.36
C THR A 96 13.32 -23.56 -25.89
N THR A 97 13.36 -24.76 -25.32
CA THR A 97 13.95 -25.14 -24.02
C THR A 97 15.47 -25.11 -24.06
N GLU A 98 16.12 -24.31 -23.21
CA GLU A 98 17.43 -24.61 -22.62
C GLU A 98 17.43 -24.23 -21.12
N ASP A 99 17.92 -25.19 -20.35
CA ASP A 99 18.08 -25.40 -18.90
C ASP A 99 18.01 -24.21 -17.90
N LEU A 100 17.11 -24.31 -16.91
CA LEU A 100 17.31 -23.79 -15.56
C LEU A 100 16.63 -24.72 -14.53
N LYS A 101 17.42 -25.65 -13.98
CA LYS A 101 17.05 -26.51 -12.86
C LYS A 101 17.23 -25.72 -11.57
N ILE A 102 16.14 -25.26 -10.95
CA ILE A 102 16.17 -24.79 -9.55
C ILE A 102 15.29 -25.73 -8.73
N SER A 103 15.98 -26.57 -7.98
CA SER A 103 15.45 -27.51 -7.00
C SER A 103 14.55 -26.80 -6.00
N ALA A 104 13.38 -27.38 -5.74
CA ALA A 104 12.48 -26.96 -4.69
C ALA A 104 13.15 -27.11 -3.31
N SER A 105 13.25 -26.00 -2.59
CA SER A 105 13.46 -25.99 -1.14
C SER A 105 12.31 -25.22 -0.50
N THR A 106 11.34 -25.97 0.00
CA THR A 106 10.36 -25.56 1.00
C THR A 106 11.09 -24.87 2.15
N ASN A 107 10.82 -23.59 2.41
CA ASN A 107 11.15 -22.98 3.70
C ASN A 107 9.92 -22.26 4.23
N ASN A 108 9.31 -22.88 5.23
CA ASN A 108 8.30 -22.30 6.10
C ASN A 108 8.91 -21.12 6.86
N ILE A 109 8.34 -19.92 6.70
CA ILE A 109 8.64 -18.79 7.58
C ILE A 109 7.84 -19.01 8.87
N ASN A 110 8.56 -19.45 9.91
CA ASN A 110 8.09 -19.47 11.28
C ASN A 110 8.10 -18.02 11.81
N VAL A 111 6.93 -17.46 12.07
CA VAL A 111 6.79 -16.20 12.80
C VAL A 111 6.70 -16.56 14.27
N ASP A 112 7.80 -16.36 15.01
CA ASP A 112 7.84 -16.20 16.48
C ASP A 112 9.30 -16.35 16.95
N SER A 113 9.98 -15.23 17.20
CA SER A 113 11.05 -15.12 18.20
C SER A 113 11.50 -13.65 18.30
N TRP A 114 10.93 -12.93 19.25
CA TRP A 114 11.55 -11.72 19.81
C TRP A 114 11.77 -11.99 21.29
N GLU A 115 12.84 -12.72 21.63
CA GLU A 115 13.24 -12.94 23.01
C GLU A 115 14.17 -11.82 23.50
N GLU A 116 13.69 -11.18 24.57
CA GLU A 116 14.37 -10.40 25.60
C GLU A 116 15.88 -10.62 25.72
N ALA A 117 16.66 -9.62 25.30
CA ALA A 117 18.03 -9.46 25.70
C ALA A 117 18.09 -8.95 27.15
N ASN A 118 18.27 -9.89 28.06
CA ASN A 118 18.69 -9.71 29.45
C ASN A 118 19.99 -8.89 29.53
N LEU A 119 19.99 -7.80 30.29
CA LEU A 119 21.20 -7.15 30.82
C LEU A 119 21.06 -7.06 32.34
N ASN A 120 21.56 -8.07 33.04
CA ASN A 120 21.90 -7.94 34.47
C ASN A 120 23.32 -7.34 34.59
N PRO A 121 23.55 -6.37 35.49
CA PRO A 121 24.90 -5.94 35.86
C PRO A 121 25.52 -6.91 36.89
N PRO A 122 26.84 -7.21 36.84
CA PRO A 122 27.48 -7.96 37.91
C PRO A 122 27.68 -7.06 39.14
N SER A 123 27.26 -7.57 40.29
CA SER A 123 27.63 -7.05 41.61
C SER A 123 28.71 -7.96 42.21
N SER A 124 29.87 -7.38 42.53
CA SER A 124 30.67 -7.58 43.74
C SER A 124 32.06 -6.95 43.58
#